data_AF-A0A1E2S317-F1
#
_entry.id   AF-A0A1E2S317-F1
#
_cell.length_a   1.000
_cell.length_b   1.000
_cell.length_c   1.000
_cell.angle_alpha   90.00
_cell.angle_beta   90.00
_cell.angle_gamma   90.00
#
_symmetry.space_group_name_H-M   'P 1'
#
loop_
_entity.id
_entity.type
_entity.pdbx_description
1 polymer ?
#
loop_
_entity_poly.entity_id
_entity_poly.type
_entity_poly.pdbx_seq_one_letter_code
_entity_poly.pdbx_strand_id
1 'polypeptide(L)'
;MLKAVIFGALGLLGLAIIATSSAQAAVVCNGAGDCWRVKKQHTYPDAARVHIYGDDWAWDEAEADRYRWRDPGEGRGYYDGSGVWITF
;
A
#
# COMPACT_ATOMS: atom_id res chain seq x y z
N MET A 1 -30.81 12.93 47.42
CA MET A 1 -29.73 11.92 47.37
C MET A 1 -29.77 11.26 46.00
N LEU A 2 -28.92 11.67 45.08
CA LEU A 2 -28.85 11.10 43.73
C LEU A 2 -27.60 10.20 43.69
N LYS A 3 -27.82 8.89 43.58
CA LYS A 3 -26.78 7.87 43.52
C LYS A 3 -25.86 8.17 42.34
N ALA A 4 -24.60 8.47 42.62
CA ALA A 4 -23.53 8.41 41.65
C ALA A 4 -23.40 6.98 41.14
N VAL A 5 -23.49 6.81 39.82
CA VAL A 5 -23.08 5.58 39.16
C VAL A 5 -21.90 5.96 38.27
N ILE A 6 -20.71 5.64 38.77
CA ILE A 6 -19.43 5.76 38.08
C ILE A 6 -19.38 4.63 37.05
N PHE A 7 -19.33 4.96 35.76
CA PHE A 7 -18.93 4.01 34.73
C PHE A 7 -17.92 4.66 33.78
N GLY A 8 -16.67 4.22 33.94
CA GLY A 8 -15.72 3.95 32.87
C GLY A 8 -15.36 5.09 31.94
N ALA A 9 -14.24 5.76 32.24
CA ALA A 9 -13.46 6.44 31.22
C ALA A 9 -12.96 5.41 30.19
N LEU A 10 -13.58 5.38 29.01
CA LEU A 10 -13.01 4.77 27.80
C LEU A 10 -12.69 5.91 26.84
N GLY A 11 -11.52 6.53 27.06
CA GLY A 11 -10.92 7.43 26.09
C GLY A 11 -10.52 6.62 24.85
N LEU A 12 -11.33 6.66 23.80
CA LEU A 12 -10.92 6.27 22.46
C LEU A 12 -9.96 7.35 21.94
N LEU A 13 -8.68 7.21 22.29
CA LEU A 13 -7.60 7.91 21.61
C LEU A 13 -7.53 7.36 20.18
N GLY A 14 -8.25 7.98 19.25
CA GLY A 14 -8.10 7.76 17.83
C GLY A 14 -6.68 8.15 17.45
N LEU A 15 -5.80 7.17 17.26
CA LEU A 15 -4.51 7.36 16.62
C LEU A 15 -4.77 7.77 15.17
N ALA A 16 -4.86 9.08 14.93
CA ALA A 16 -4.77 9.63 13.59
C ALA A 16 -3.34 9.36 13.09
N ILE A 17 -3.16 8.29 12.35
CA ILE A 17 -1.93 8.03 11.63
C ILE A 17 -1.83 9.12 10.57
N ILE A 18 -0.98 10.12 10.82
CA ILE A 18 -0.66 11.15 9.83
C ILE A 18 0.14 10.45 8.74
N ALA A 19 -0.53 10.03 7.67
CA ALA A 19 0.14 9.52 6.49
C ALA A 19 0.99 10.67 5.91
N THR A 20 2.32 10.51 5.97
CA THR A 20 3.22 11.45 5.30
C THR A 20 3.09 11.19 3.79
N SER A 21 2.40 12.10 3.10
CA SER A 21 2.21 12.03 1.65
C SER A 21 3.51 12.40 0.94
N SER A 22 4.46 11.45 0.87
CA SER A 22 5.61 11.60 -0.03
C SER A 22 5.11 11.44 -1.46
N ALA A 23 5.32 12.43 -2.32
CA ALA A 23 4.94 12.36 -3.74
C ALA A 23 5.37 11.02 -4.36
N GLN A 24 4.42 10.32 -4.98
CA GLN A 24 4.67 9.06 -5.68
C GLN A 24 4.86 9.37 -7.17
N ALA A 25 5.65 8.55 -7.86
CA ALA A 25 5.93 8.73 -9.28
C ALA A 25 5.13 7.77 -10.17
N ALA A 26 4.74 6.62 -9.61
CA ALA A 26 3.97 5.59 -10.31
C ALA A 26 3.40 4.55 -9.33
N VAL A 27 2.36 3.86 -9.78
CA VAL A 27 1.91 2.59 -9.21
C VAL A 27 2.43 1.45 -10.07
N VAL A 28 2.97 0.41 -9.45
CA VAL A 28 3.50 -0.77 -10.15
C VAL A 28 2.74 -1.99 -9.68
N CYS A 29 2.24 -2.80 -10.60
CA CYS A 29 1.52 -4.03 -10.30
C CYS A 29 2.13 -5.23 -11.05
N ASN A 30 2.23 -6.38 -10.38
CA ASN A 30 2.59 -7.64 -11.05
C ASN A 30 1.35 -8.43 -11.49
N GLY A 31 1.56 -9.54 -12.20
CA GLY A 31 0.47 -10.41 -12.65
C GLY A 31 -0.29 -11.17 -11.55
N ALA A 32 0.25 -11.25 -10.32
CA ALA A 32 -0.41 -11.86 -9.17
C ALA A 32 -1.32 -10.89 -8.40
N GLY A 33 -1.37 -9.63 -8.85
CA GLY A 33 -2.17 -8.57 -8.24
C GLY A 33 -1.48 -7.84 -7.10
N ASP A 34 -0.20 -8.08 -6.84
CA ASP A 34 0.55 -7.25 -5.90
C ASP A 34 0.84 -5.90 -6.55
N CYS A 35 0.36 -4.83 -5.92
CA CYS A 35 0.58 -3.46 -6.35
C CYS A 35 1.31 -2.65 -5.28
N TRP A 36 2.30 -1.84 -5.67
CA TRP A 36 3.05 -0.97 -4.76
C TRP A 36 3.31 0.39 -5.41
N ARG A 37 3.55 1.39 -4.57
CA ARG A 37 3.87 2.75 -5.01
C ARG A 37 5.37 2.97 -4.99
N VAL A 38 5.90 3.62 -6.01
CA VAL A 38 7.32 4.00 -6.09
C VAL A 38 7.48 5.51 -6.07
N LYS A 39 8.53 6.00 -5.42
CA LYS A 39 8.86 7.45 -5.35
C LYS A 39 9.59 7.96 -6.59
N LYS A 40 10.08 7.05 -7.44
CA LYS A 40 10.78 7.34 -8.70
C LYS A 40 10.44 6.23 -9.69
N GLN A 41 10.34 6.56 -10.97
CA GLN A 41 10.20 5.53 -12.00
C GLN A 41 11.48 4.71 -12.13
N HIS A 42 11.30 3.43 -12.44
CA HIS A 42 12.38 2.46 -12.60
C HIS A 42 12.24 1.75 -13.94
N THR A 43 13.38 1.48 -14.57
CA THR A 43 13.46 0.53 -15.68
C THR A 43 13.57 -0.86 -15.07
N TYR A 44 12.46 -1.61 -15.08
CA TYR A 44 12.42 -2.97 -14.55
C TYR A 44 13.05 -3.96 -15.54
N PRO A 45 13.66 -5.06 -15.05
CA PRO A 45 14.05 -6.16 -15.92
C PRO A 45 12.81 -6.86 -16.50
N ASP A 46 12.89 -7.39 -17.71
CA ASP A 46 11.77 -8.08 -18.37
C ASP A 46 11.19 -9.23 -17.53
N ALA A 47 12.05 -9.90 -16.76
CA ALA A 47 11.67 -10.98 -15.85
C ALA A 47 10.67 -10.54 -14.75
N ALA A 48 10.63 -9.24 -14.40
CA ALA A 48 9.72 -8.71 -13.39
C ALA A 48 8.25 -8.77 -13.83
N ARG A 49 7.99 -8.71 -15.16
CA ARG A 49 6.63 -8.76 -15.74
C ARG A 49 5.63 -7.84 -15.01
N VAL A 50 6.04 -6.60 -14.76
CA VAL A 50 5.22 -5.59 -14.09
C VAL A 50 4.54 -4.67 -15.09
N HIS A 51 3.37 -4.15 -14.69
CA HIS A 51 2.73 -3.02 -15.34
C HIS A 51 2.95 -1.76 -14.51
N ILE A 52 3.20 -0.64 -15.17
CA ILE A 52 3.43 0.66 -14.52
C ILE A 52 2.29 1.59 -14.91
N TYR A 53 1.57 2.07 -13.89
CA TYR A 53 0.51 3.06 -14.00
C TYR A 53 0.97 4.43 -13.48
N GLY A 54 0.18 5.47 -13.75
CA GLY A 54 0.33 6.80 -13.13
C GLY A 54 0.24 6.75 -11.61
N ASP A 55 0.67 7.83 -10.96
CA ASP A 55 0.61 7.97 -9.50
C ASP A 55 -0.82 8.13 -8.96
N ASP A 56 -1.74 8.62 -9.80
CA ASP A 56 -3.17 8.75 -9.54
C ASP A 56 -3.96 7.44 -9.73
N TRP A 57 -3.34 6.41 -10.30
CA TRP A 57 -4.04 5.16 -10.57
C TRP A 57 -4.39 4.41 -9.28
N ALA A 58 -5.61 3.88 -9.29
CA ALA A 58 -6.11 2.89 -8.35
C ALA A 58 -7.10 1.99 -9.11
N TRP A 59 -7.29 0.77 -8.63
CA TRP A 59 -8.33 -0.10 -9.15
C TRP A 59 -9.70 0.27 -8.58
N ASP A 60 -10.76 -0.06 -9.32
CA ASP A 60 -12.14 0.10 -8.86
C ASP A 60 -12.50 -0.96 -7.81
N GLU A 61 -13.53 -0.70 -6.99
CA GLU A 61 -14.00 -1.63 -5.95
C GLU A 61 -14.36 -3.02 -6.51
N ALA A 62 -14.86 -3.07 -7.75
CA ALA A 62 -15.17 -4.32 -8.46
C ALA A 62 -13.93 -5.20 -8.72
N GLU A 63 -12.71 -4.65 -8.63
CA GLU A 63 -11.45 -5.36 -8.81
C GLU A 63 -10.72 -5.64 -7.48
N ALA A 64 -11.37 -5.40 -6.33
CA ALA A 64 -10.74 -5.57 -5.02
C ALA A 64 -10.27 -7.00 -4.73
N ASP A 65 -10.88 -8.02 -5.36
CA ASP A 65 -10.43 -9.42 -5.25
C ASP A 65 -9.19 -9.73 -6.11
N ARG A 66 -8.89 -8.86 -7.09
CA ARG A 66 -7.79 -9.05 -8.04
C ARG A 66 -6.50 -8.41 -7.54
N TYR A 67 -6.59 -7.28 -6.85
CA TYR A 67 -5.43 -6.49 -6.46
C TYR A 67 -5.29 -6.35 -4.94
N ARG A 68 -4.04 -6.19 -4.51
CA ARG A 68 -3.70 -5.91 -3.12
C ARG A 68 -2.56 -4.92 -3.04
N TRP A 69 -2.67 -3.97 -2.12
CA TRP A 69 -1.58 -3.05 -1.84
C TRP A 69 -0.49 -3.76 -1.05
N ARG A 70 0.76 -3.50 -1.43
CA ARG A 70 1.98 -3.87 -0.72
C ARG A 70 2.78 -2.61 -0.42
N ASP A 71 3.42 -2.59 0.73
CA ASP A 71 4.51 -1.66 0.96
C ASP A 71 5.68 -2.03 0.03
N PRO A 72 6.35 -1.05 -0.60
CA PRO A 72 7.57 -1.35 -1.35
C PRO A 72 8.64 -1.88 -0.39
N GLY A 73 9.38 -2.90 -0.83
CA GLY A 73 10.54 -3.37 -0.07
C GLY A 73 11.70 -2.38 -0.10
N GLU A 74 12.78 -2.72 0.60
CA GLU A 74 13.96 -1.85 0.66
C GLU A 74 14.63 -1.73 -0.72
N GLY A 75 15.03 -0.51 -1.07
CA GLY A 75 15.74 -0.22 -2.32
C GLY A 75 14.87 -0.30 -3.57
N ARG A 76 15.53 -0.48 -4.72
CA ARG A 76 14.89 -0.72 -6.00
C ARG A 76 14.56 -2.20 -6.11
N GLY A 77 13.31 -2.52 -6.42
CA GLY A 77 12.88 -3.92 -6.51
C GLY A 77 11.45 -4.09 -7.00
N TYR A 78 11.03 -5.35 -7.11
CA TYR A 78 9.69 -5.76 -7.52
C TYR A 78 9.23 -7.00 -6.75
N TYR A 79 7.91 -7.19 -6.67
CA TYR A 79 7.33 -8.44 -6.15
C TYR A 79 7.27 -9.53 -7.24
N ASP A 80 7.81 -10.72 -6.95
CA ASP A 80 7.95 -11.83 -7.91
C ASP A 80 6.65 -12.60 -8.24
N GLY A 81 5.53 -12.23 -7.59
CA GLY A 81 4.23 -12.88 -7.71
C GLY A 81 3.95 -13.94 -6.64
N SER A 82 4.96 -14.40 -5.92
CA SER A 82 4.80 -15.16 -4.66
C SER A 82 4.69 -14.25 -3.44
N GLY A 83 4.90 -12.94 -3.63
CA GLY A 83 4.91 -11.93 -2.58
C GLY A 83 6.32 -11.67 -2.01
N VAL A 84 7.37 -12.15 -2.66
CA VAL A 84 8.76 -11.88 -2.27
C VAL A 84 9.30 -10.67 -3.02
N TRP A 85 9.95 -9.76 -2.30
CA TRP A 85 10.62 -8.59 -2.87
C TRP A 85 11.99 -8.99 -3.44
N ILE A 86 12.21 -8.69 -4.72
CA ILE A 86 13.46 -8.96 -5.45
C ILE A 86 14.10 -7.63 -5.83
N THR A 87 15.36 -7.43 -5.42
CA THR A 87 16.12 -6.21 -5.71
C THR A 87 16.85 -6.29 -7.05
N PHE A 88 17.09 -5.13 -7.68
CA PHE A 88 17.85 -4.99 -8.94
C PHE A 88 18.41 -3.58 -9.14
#